data_AF-A0A2E7KVY1-F1
#
_entry.id   AF-A0A2E7KVY1-F1
#
_cell.length_a   1.000
_cell.length_b   1.000
_cell.length_c   1.000
_cell.angle_alpha   90.00
_cell.angle_beta   90.00
_cell.angle_gamma   90.00
#
_symmetry.space_group_name_H-M   'P 1'
#
loop_
_entity.id
_entity.type
_entity.pdbx_description
1 polymer ?
#
loop_
_entity_poly.entity_id
_entity_poly.type
_entity_poly.pdbx_seq_one_letter_code
_entity_poly.pdbx_strand_id
1 'polypeptide(L)'
;MDILNDEGIDLSKNTSQTLSSKLIDDVSYIFAMSSSHIMAVENMFPEAIEKTFLVTEFCDNQSIRNTDVPDPYGGSRKEYEHTKELLNVSLPGLLKFLETKI
;
A
#
# COMPACT_ATOMS: atom_id res chain seq x y z
N MET A 1 8.93 10.31 -8.91
CA MET A 1 8.75 9.54 -10.17
C MET A 1 10.08 9.07 -10.73
N ASP A 2 11.10 9.93 -10.73
CA ASP A 2 12.43 9.62 -11.26
C ASP A 2 13.01 8.29 -10.77
N ILE A 3 12.89 7.97 -9.47
CA ILE A 3 13.41 6.72 -8.90
C ILE A 3 12.76 5.42 -9.42
N LEU A 4 11.55 5.50 -9.98
CA LEU A 4 10.82 4.37 -10.57
C LEU A 4 11.00 4.36 -12.09
N ASN A 5 11.08 5.53 -12.71
CA ASN A 5 11.47 5.68 -14.11
C ASN A 5 12.88 5.13 -14.37
N ASP A 6 13.82 5.32 -13.43
CA ASP A 6 15.17 4.74 -13.45
C ASP A 6 15.14 3.19 -13.55
N GLU A 7 14.06 2.56 -13.10
CA GLU A 7 13.82 1.11 -13.16
C GLU A 7 12.86 0.70 -14.29
N GLY A 8 12.46 1.65 -15.15
CA GLY A 8 11.54 1.40 -16.27
C GLY A 8 10.07 1.26 -15.86
N ILE A 9 9.70 1.65 -14.64
CA ILE A 9 8.32 1.63 -14.15
C ILE A 9 7.65 2.97 -14.47
N ASP A 10 6.76 2.97 -15.45
CA ASP A 10 5.99 4.15 -15.86
C ASP A 10 4.74 4.36 -14.98
N LEU A 11 4.72 5.48 -14.24
CA LEU A 11 3.58 5.91 -13.42
C LEU A 11 2.75 7.02 -14.07
N SER A 12 2.97 7.37 -15.35
CA SER A 12 2.28 8.48 -16.03
C SER A 12 0.75 8.35 -16.06
N LYS A 13 0.23 7.13 -15.96
CA LYS A 13 -1.21 6.84 -15.91
C LYS A 13 -1.79 6.86 -14.49
N ASN A 14 -0.96 6.95 -13.46
CA ASN A 14 -1.41 7.02 -12.08
C ASN A 14 -1.82 8.47 -11.77
N THR A 15 -3.06 8.66 -11.32
CA THR A 15 -3.60 9.96 -10.95
C THR A 15 -4.19 9.89 -9.56
N SER A 16 -4.02 10.94 -8.76
CA SER A 16 -4.64 11.04 -7.43
C SER A 16 -6.15 10.88 -7.54
N GLN A 17 -6.72 10.05 -6.66
CA GLN A 17 -8.14 9.76 -6.60
C GLN A 17 -8.57 9.66 -5.13
N THR A 18 -9.70 10.29 -4.80
CA THR A 18 -10.30 10.17 -3.47
C THR A 18 -10.99 8.81 -3.32
N LEU A 19 -10.80 8.17 -2.17
CA LEU A 19 -11.53 6.94 -1.83
C LEU A 19 -13.04 7.21 -1.79
N SER A 20 -13.83 6.30 -2.36
CA SER A 20 -15.29 6.41 -2.41
C SER A 20 -15.92 5.05 -2.21
N SER A 21 -17.18 5.00 -1.74
CA SER A 21 -17.92 3.75 -1.58
C SER A 21 -17.96 2.94 -2.87
N LYS A 22 -18.07 3.59 -4.04
CA LYS A 22 -18.01 2.91 -5.34
C LYS A 22 -16.69 2.14 -5.53
N LEU A 23 -15.55 2.77 -5.24
CA LEU A 23 -14.25 2.09 -5.33
C LEU A 23 -14.15 0.94 -4.35
N ILE A 24 -14.70 1.11 -3.15
CA ILE A 24 -14.72 0.07 -2.12
C ILE A 24 -15.54 -1.10 -2.64
N ASP A 25 -16.75 -0.89 -3.16
CA ASP A 25 -17.61 -1.95 -3.69
C ASP A 25 -16.97 -2.72 -4.85
N ASP A 26 -16.17 -2.03 -5.67
CA ASP A 26 -15.50 -2.60 -6.85
C ASP A 26 -14.25 -3.46 -6.50
N VAL A 27 -13.80 -3.50 -5.24
CA VAL A 27 -12.58 -4.23 -4.85
C VAL A 27 -12.82 -5.30 -3.78
N SER A 28 -12.05 -6.39 -3.90
CA SER A 28 -12.01 -7.47 -2.90
C SER A 28 -11.06 -7.17 -1.74
N TYR A 29 -10.06 -6.32 -1.94
CA TYR A 29 -9.02 -6.00 -0.97
C TYR A 29 -8.60 -4.54 -1.07
N ILE A 30 -8.29 -3.93 0.07
CA ILE A 30 -7.72 -2.59 0.21
C ILE A 30 -6.42 -2.74 1.00
N PHE A 31 -5.31 -2.27 0.44
CA PHE A 31 -4.01 -2.29 1.11
C PHE A 31 -3.58 -0.86 1.43
N ALA A 32 -3.59 -0.54 2.72
CA ALA A 32 -3.23 0.77 3.24
C ALA A 32 -1.72 0.85 3.55
N MET A 33 -1.17 2.07 3.45
CA MET A 33 0.26 2.30 3.73
C MET A 33 0.56 2.40 5.24
N SER A 34 -0.43 2.75 6.06
CA SER A 34 -0.24 2.98 7.50
C SER A 34 -1.49 2.66 8.30
N SER A 35 -1.31 2.48 9.60
CA SER A 35 -2.38 2.24 10.57
C SER A 35 -3.33 3.43 10.65
N SER A 36 -2.83 4.66 10.45
CA SER A 36 -3.67 5.85 10.35
C SER A 36 -4.58 5.85 9.12
N HIS A 37 -4.11 5.33 7.99
CA HIS A 37 -4.95 5.14 6.80
C HIS A 37 -6.02 4.08 7.04
N ILE A 38 -5.69 2.96 7.70
CA ILE A 38 -6.68 1.95 8.07
C ILE A 38 -7.77 2.58 8.94
N MET A 39 -7.40 3.23 10.05
CA MET A 39 -8.38 3.90 10.91
C MET A 39 -9.25 4.90 10.14
N ALA A 40 -8.70 5.63 9.17
CA ALA A 40 -9.49 6.54 8.35
C ALA A 40 -10.50 5.78 7.48
N VAL A 41 -10.11 4.68 6.85
CA VAL A 41 -11.00 3.82 6.06
C VAL A 41 -12.09 3.23 6.95
N GLU A 42 -11.74 2.64 8.09
CA GLU A 42 -12.71 2.00 8.99
C GLU A 42 -13.75 2.99 9.54
N ASN A 43 -13.32 4.21 9.87
CA ASN A 43 -14.22 5.26 10.36
C ASN A 43 -15.15 5.80 9.27
N MET A 44 -14.67 5.93 8.03
CA MET A 44 -15.44 6.50 6.93
C MET A 44 -16.31 5.45 6.22
N PHE A 45 -15.85 4.20 6.17
CA PHE A 45 -16.44 3.10 5.42
C PHE A 45 -16.38 1.80 6.25
N PRO A 46 -17.23 1.65 7.28
CA PRO A 46 -17.22 0.47 8.15
C PRO A 46 -17.40 -0.85 7.39
N GLU A 47 -18.07 -0.85 6.24
CA GLU A 47 -18.23 -1.99 5.34
C GLU A 47 -16.90 -2.51 4.75
N ALA A 48 -15.84 -1.71 4.80
CA ALA A 48 -14.53 -2.05 4.24
C ALA A 48 -13.58 -2.69 5.26
N ILE A 49 -13.95 -2.75 6.55
CA ILE A 49 -13.08 -3.23 7.65
C ILE A 49 -12.49 -4.61 7.32
N GLU A 50 -13.34 -5.59 6.99
CA GLU A 50 -12.91 -6.98 6.78
C GLU A 50 -12.01 -7.20 5.56
N LYS A 51 -11.92 -6.19 4.67
CA LYS A 51 -11.11 -6.25 3.46
C LYS A 51 -9.98 -5.22 3.43
N THR A 52 -9.72 -4.53 4.53
CA THR A 52 -8.66 -3.53 4.64
C THR A 52 -7.50 -4.09 5.45
N PHE A 53 -6.29 -4.02 4.89
CA PHE A 53 -5.07 -4.59 5.46
C PHE A 53 -3.91 -3.62 5.33
N LEU A 54 -2.85 -3.79 6.13
CA LEU A 54 -1.59 -3.10 5.87
C LEU A 54 -0.89 -3.74 4.67
N VAL A 55 -0.26 -2.93 3.83
CA VAL A 55 0.59 -3.45 2.73
C VAL A 55 1.73 -4.34 3.23
N THR A 56 2.14 -4.16 4.49
CA THR A 56 3.22 -4.90 5.15
C THR A 56 2.73 -6.12 5.94
N GLU A 57 1.41 -6.35 6.06
CA GLU A 57 0.82 -7.36 6.94
C GLU A 57 1.26 -8.79 6.60
N PHE A 58 1.40 -9.05 5.29
CA PHE A 58 1.77 -10.35 4.74
C PHE A 58 3.27 -10.49 4.48
N CYS A 59 4.09 -9.49 4.87
CA CYS A 59 5.52 -9.47 4.62
C CYS A 59 6.27 -10.60 5.35
N ASP A 60 7.08 -11.39 4.64
CA ASP A 60 7.87 -12.47 5.23
C ASP A 60 8.95 -11.96 6.21
N ASN A 61 9.42 -10.72 6.03
CA ASN A 61 10.36 -10.08 6.94
C ASN A 61 9.66 -9.63 8.23
N GLN A 62 9.95 -10.28 9.35
CA GLN A 62 9.34 -10.02 10.66
C GLN A 62 9.62 -8.63 11.21
N SER A 63 10.71 -7.97 10.81
CA SER A 63 11.00 -6.60 11.24
C SER A 63 10.18 -5.54 10.51
N ILE A 64 9.58 -5.88 9.36
CA ILE A 64 8.75 -5.00 8.54
C ILE A 64 7.26 -5.40 8.65
N ARG A 65 6.97 -6.65 9.01
CA ARG A 65 5.60 -7.12 9.14
C ARG A 65 4.83 -6.25 10.14
N ASN A 66 3.63 -5.83 9.73
CA ASN A 66 2.73 -4.99 10.52
C ASN A 66 3.32 -3.61 10.91
N THR A 67 4.30 -3.11 10.15
CA THR A 67 4.81 -1.73 10.34
C THR A 67 4.22 -0.80 9.30
N ASP A 68 4.04 0.46 9.67
CA ASP A 68 3.64 1.52 8.73
C ASP A 68 4.76 1.80 7.71
N VAL A 69 4.36 2.08 6.48
CA VAL A 69 5.25 2.62 5.43
C VAL A 69 5.28 4.14 5.58
N PRO A 70 6.44 4.77 5.80
CA PRO A 70 6.56 6.22 5.93
C PRO A 70 6.15 6.93 4.63
N ASP A 71 5.44 8.06 4.78
CA ASP A 71 5.06 8.93 3.66
C ASP A 71 6.26 9.80 3.24
N PRO A 72 6.78 9.64 2.00
CA PRO A 72 7.93 10.41 1.53
C PRO A 72 7.55 11.80 0.98
N TYR A 73 6.27 12.21 1.05
CA TYR A 73 5.82 13.47 0.46
C TYR A 73 6.61 14.69 0.97
N GLY A 74 7.12 15.50 0.03
CA GLY A 74 7.97 16.66 0.33
C GLY A 74 9.39 16.33 0.83
N GLY A 75 9.73 15.04 0.97
CA GLY A 75 11.02 14.56 1.42
C GLY A 75 12.10 14.50 0.34
N SER A 76 13.27 14.04 0.75
CA SER A 76 14.45 13.80 -0.08
C SER A 76 14.33 12.54 -0.95
N ARG A 77 15.14 12.43 -2.00
CA ARG A 77 15.22 11.22 -2.85
C ARG A 77 15.44 9.94 -2.03
N LYS A 78 16.24 10.02 -0.96
CA LYS A 78 16.52 8.89 -0.05
C LYS A 78 15.28 8.41 0.69
N GLU A 79 14.38 9.33 1.07
CA GLU A 79 13.12 8.96 1.73
C GLU A 79 12.21 8.21 0.76
N TYR A 80 12.11 8.67 -0.49
CA TYR A 80 11.40 7.94 -1.54
C TYR A 80 12.04 6.56 -1.83
N GLU A 81 13.37 6.46 -1.86
CA GLU A 81 14.09 5.19 -2.02
C GLU A 81 13.79 4.23 -0.87
N HIS A 82 13.75 4.73 0.37
CA HIS A 82 13.42 3.94 1.54
C HIS A 82 11.97 3.42 1.49
N THR A 83 11.00 4.29 1.16
CA THR A 83 9.60 3.88 0.95
C THR A 83 9.50 2.80 -0.12
N LYS A 84 10.20 2.97 -1.26
CA LYS A 84 10.24 1.96 -2.33
C LYS A 84 10.82 0.63 -1.86
N GLU A 85 11.90 0.66 -1.08
CA GLU A 85 12.54 -0.55 -0.54
C GLU A 85 11.60 -1.32 0.38
N LEU A 86 10.89 -0.62 1.28
CA LEU A 86 9.87 -1.26 2.14
C LEU A 86 8.77 -1.92 1.33
N LEU A 87 8.30 -1.28 0.26
CA LEU A 87 7.32 -1.87 -0.65
C LEU A 87 7.89 -3.10 -1.38
N ASN A 88 9.11 -3.02 -1.91
CA ASN A 88 9.77 -4.14 -2.60
C ASN A 88 9.94 -5.37 -1.69
N VAL A 89 10.18 -5.17 -0.40
CA VAL A 89 10.28 -6.27 0.58
C VAL A 89 8.90 -6.81 0.96
N SER A 90 7.87 -5.96 1.00
CA SER A 90 6.52 -6.32 1.47
C SER A 90 5.65 -6.98 0.40
N LEU A 91 5.69 -6.47 -0.84
CA LEU A 91 4.83 -6.88 -1.95
C LEU A 91 4.91 -8.37 -2.30
N PRO A 92 6.07 -9.07 -2.24
CA PRO A 92 6.12 -10.51 -2.51
C PRO A 92 5.26 -11.34 -1.54
N GLY A 93 5.22 -10.98 -0.26
CA GLY A 93 4.38 -11.66 0.73
C GLY A 93 2.89 -11.41 0.49
N LEU A 94 2.54 -10.17 0.15
CA LEU A 94 1.19 -9.79 -0.27
C LEU A 94 0.74 -10.56 -1.52
N LEU A 95 1.61 -10.70 -2.52
CA LEU A 95 1.30 -11.46 -3.74
C LEU A 95 1.00 -12.93 -3.44
N LYS A 96 1.81 -13.59 -2.59
CA LYS A 96 1.56 -14.96 -2.14
C LYS A 96 0.20 -15.08 -1.44
N PHE A 97 -0.16 -14.11 -0.60
CA PHE A 97 -1.47 -14.09 0.04
C PHE A 97 -2.60 -14.04 -0.99
N LEU A 98 -2.50 -13.16 -1.99
CA LEU A 98 -3.50 -13.05 -3.07
C LEU A 98 -3.60 -14.36 -3.87
N GLU A 99 -2.47 -14.98 -4.21
CA GLU A 99 -2.44 -16.27 -4.93
C GLU A 99 -3.13 -17.41 -4.16
N THR A 100 -3.23 -17.34 -2.83
CA THR A 100 -3.97 -18.35 -2.03
C THR A 100 -5.48 -18.14 -2.00
N LYS A 101 -5.96 -17.00 -2.50
CA LYS A 101 -7.37 -16.57 -2.44
C LYS A 101 -8.05 -16.52 -3.80
N ILE A 102 -7.28 -16.72 -4.88
CA ILE A 102 -7.76 -16.88 -6.27
C ILE A 102 -7.99 -18.37 -6.53
#